data_AF-A0A1V4UIF5-F1
#
_entry.id   AF-A0A1V4UIF5-F1
#
_cell.length_a   1.000
_cell.length_b   1.000
_cell.length_c   1.000
_cell.angle_alpha   90.00
_cell.angle_beta   90.00
_cell.angle_gamma   90.00
#
_symmetry.space_group_name_H-M   'P 1'
#
loop_
_entity.id
_entity.type
_entity.pdbx_description
1 polymer ?
#
loop_
_entity_poly.entity_id
_entity_poly.type
_entity_poly.pdbx_seq_one_letter_code
_entity_poly.pdbx_strand_id
1 'polypeptide(L)'
;MVHRRILMIAVILVAAIIAAGCTTTPPGPATPSPTPVQTATLSTRYSQPEEITTTPELVAFVANAAAFAREQGRENAVPAFNDQNGSFVIGNVQVFAIGYDGTLIADSGEPGAVGTNIQNLTDSFGIPLVRNMAETARYGRGYVSYTYPNPSADNASESRIAVVEDIDGTYYIGAGMFASEGEIYPSTRLNTSANPLTVEDLVVYVQDAAAYARAHGRENTLSSFNDPEGRFVRGELVIMAFDYNGTNLAAPPYSPELANYHINLINYQDPDGVETIRGMRDLARGGGGFLYTVAKIKANGKTIFVPKIDYAEPVDNEWWIFSGIIVPEYTRAGTGNMAGIQIRNLTRENLYQRVNEAVAFAQTNGKEKTLKEINDPKGRFVTGDLFIWASSRDGVLLADPFWKSGIGENHWEYADQYGMKVTQAGVQAMENGTGFSRALFPDTAMNGTENIEKLIYMKAVDDIWWIGSGIYGIRVE
;
A
#
# COMPACT_ATOMS: atom_id res chain seq x y z
N MET A 1 -43.73 -58.48 -2.98
CA MET A 1 -42.74 -59.19 -3.80
C MET A 1 -41.42 -59.20 -3.04
N VAL A 2 -41.02 -60.39 -2.63
CA VAL A 2 -39.77 -60.74 -1.95
C VAL A 2 -38.71 -61.06 -3.02
N HIS A 3 -37.42 -60.83 -2.75
CA HIS A 3 -36.25 -61.72 -3.01
C HIS A 3 -34.95 -60.97 -2.60
N ARG A 4 -34.30 -61.31 -1.46
CA ARG A 4 -33.24 -62.35 -1.22
C ARG A 4 -31.87 -61.95 -1.82
N ARG A 5 -30.85 -61.54 -1.03
CA ARG A 5 -29.85 -62.28 -0.19
C ARG A 5 -28.98 -63.32 -0.93
N ILE A 6 -27.65 -63.26 -0.70
CA ILE A 6 -26.58 -64.31 -0.54
C ILE A 6 -25.22 -63.55 -0.67
N LEU A 7 -24.26 -63.42 0.28
CA LEU A 7 -23.52 -64.27 1.24
C LEU A 7 -22.35 -65.10 0.66
N MET A 8 -21.12 -64.83 1.11
CA MET A 8 -19.97 -65.74 1.37
C MET A 8 -18.81 -64.84 1.87
N ILE A 9 -18.34 -64.81 3.13
CA ILE A 9 -17.71 -65.81 4.05
C ILE A 9 -16.49 -66.53 3.44
N ALA A 10 -15.30 -66.21 3.96
CA ALA A 10 -14.28 -67.19 4.32
C ALA A 10 -13.37 -66.63 5.43
N VAL A 11 -13.43 -67.26 6.60
CA VAL A 11 -12.53 -67.14 7.75
C VAL A 11 -11.63 -68.38 7.74
N ILE A 12 -10.31 -68.23 7.93
CA ILE A 12 -9.48 -69.30 8.53
C ILE A 12 -8.50 -68.66 9.52
N LEU A 13 -8.48 -69.27 10.70
CA LEU A 13 -7.79 -68.94 11.94
C LEU A 13 -6.82 -70.10 12.22
N VAL A 14 -5.55 -69.83 12.57
CA VAL A 14 -4.67 -70.81 13.23
C VAL A 14 -3.75 -70.09 14.24
N ALA A 15 -3.88 -70.50 15.50
CA ALA A 15 -3.02 -70.21 16.67
C ALA A 15 -1.73 -71.07 16.62
N ALA A 16 -0.66 -70.98 17.43
CA ALA A 16 -0.46 -70.56 18.82
C ALA A 16 1.07 -70.53 19.16
N ILE A 17 1.47 -69.62 20.06
CA ILE A 17 2.31 -69.79 21.28
C ILE A 17 3.83 -70.20 21.23
N ILE A 18 4.67 -69.20 21.60
CA ILE A 18 5.81 -69.11 22.58
C ILE A 18 6.99 -70.12 22.54
N ALA A 19 8.24 -69.63 22.34
CA ALA A 19 9.30 -69.56 23.37
C ALA A 19 10.69 -69.08 22.85
N ALA A 20 11.27 -68.14 23.59
CA ALA A 20 12.68 -67.83 23.89
C ALA A 20 13.77 -67.85 22.79
N GLY A 21 14.50 -66.73 22.70
CA GLY A 21 15.83 -66.68 22.10
C GLY A 21 16.43 -65.28 22.12
N CYS A 22 17.16 -64.93 23.18
CA CYS A 22 17.94 -63.71 23.27
C CYS A 22 19.10 -63.74 22.26
N THR A 23 19.20 -62.74 21.38
CA THR A 23 20.48 -62.31 20.82
C THR A 23 20.53 -60.79 20.76
N THR A 24 21.42 -60.23 21.58
CA THR A 24 21.80 -58.82 21.65
C THR A 24 22.47 -58.38 20.34
N THR A 25 21.90 -57.38 19.67
CA THR A 25 22.54 -56.65 18.56
C THR A 25 22.87 -55.24 19.06
N PRO A 26 24.07 -54.68 18.81
CA PRO A 26 24.43 -53.34 19.31
C PRO A 26 23.58 -52.25 18.63
N PRO A 27 23.21 -51.15 19.32
CA PRO A 27 22.56 -50.03 18.66
C PRO A 27 23.54 -49.29 17.75
N GLY A 28 23.16 -49.13 16.49
CA GLY A 28 23.76 -48.11 15.62
C GLY A 28 23.47 -46.70 16.12
N PRO A 29 24.24 -45.69 15.70
CA PRO A 29 24.12 -44.33 16.21
C PRO A 29 22.71 -43.79 15.99
N ALA A 30 22.12 -43.27 17.07
CA ALA A 30 20.78 -42.69 17.08
C ALA A 30 20.70 -41.53 16.10
N THR A 31 19.74 -41.59 15.18
CA THR A 31 19.27 -40.43 14.43
C THR A 31 18.65 -39.46 15.45
N PRO A 32 19.05 -38.19 15.51
CA PRO A 32 18.42 -37.24 16.42
C PRO A 32 16.94 -37.10 16.04
N SER A 33 16.05 -37.38 16.99
CA SER A 33 14.63 -37.05 16.88
C SER A 33 14.48 -35.57 16.54
N PRO A 34 13.55 -35.17 15.67
CA PRO A 34 13.28 -33.76 15.44
C PRO A 34 12.79 -33.15 16.75
N THR A 35 13.58 -32.22 17.29
CA THR A 35 13.15 -31.34 18.36
C THR A 35 11.87 -30.64 17.89
N PRO A 36 10.76 -30.67 18.64
CA PRO A 36 9.60 -29.86 18.32
C PRO A 36 10.08 -28.42 18.20
N VAL A 37 9.85 -27.81 17.04
CA VAL A 37 10.03 -26.37 16.85
C VAL A 37 9.14 -25.70 17.89
N GLN A 38 9.76 -25.17 18.95
CA GLN A 38 9.10 -24.25 19.85
C GLN A 38 8.77 -23.03 19.00
N THR A 39 7.50 -22.92 18.61
CA THR A 39 6.92 -21.65 18.21
C THR A 39 7.22 -20.69 19.36
N ALA A 40 8.13 -19.75 19.14
CA ALA A 40 8.44 -18.71 20.11
C ALA A 40 7.18 -17.85 20.27
N THR A 41 6.32 -18.21 21.24
CA THR A 41 5.33 -17.29 21.77
C THR A 41 6.10 -16.18 22.48
N LEU A 42 6.40 -15.11 21.76
CA LEU A 42 6.82 -13.84 22.34
C LEU A 42 5.66 -13.29 23.18
N SER A 43 5.50 -13.82 24.40
CA SER A 43 4.67 -13.20 25.43
C SER A 43 5.47 -12.10 26.12
N THR A 44 5.90 -11.11 25.35
CA THR A 44 6.34 -9.83 25.93
C THR A 44 5.07 -9.14 26.42
N ARG A 45 4.93 -8.91 27.73
CA ARG A 45 3.77 -8.14 28.23
C ARG A 45 3.78 -6.79 27.51
N TYR A 46 2.66 -6.41 26.89
CA TYR A 46 2.50 -5.09 26.30
C TYR A 46 2.73 -4.04 27.39
N SER A 47 3.68 -3.14 27.16
CA SER A 47 3.89 -1.96 28.00
C SER A 47 3.28 -0.78 27.27
N GLN A 48 2.21 -0.24 27.84
CA GLN A 48 1.52 0.91 27.26
C GLN A 48 2.47 2.12 27.24
N PRO A 49 2.74 2.73 26.07
CA PRO A 49 3.57 3.94 26.01
C PRO A 49 2.79 5.16 26.51
N GLU A 50 3.50 6.23 26.85
CA GLU A 50 2.90 7.52 27.24
C GLU A 50 2.20 8.20 26.05
N GLU A 51 2.81 8.09 24.86
CA GLU A 51 2.29 8.60 23.59
C GLU A 51 2.52 7.55 22.48
N ILE A 52 1.71 7.61 21.42
CA ILE A 52 1.94 6.83 20.19
C ILE A 52 2.39 7.80 19.11
N THR A 53 3.64 7.67 18.66
CA THR A 53 4.26 8.60 17.70
C THR A 53 4.82 7.88 16.47
N THR A 54 4.74 6.54 16.43
CA THR A 54 5.27 5.73 15.34
C THR A 54 4.30 4.62 14.95
N THR A 55 4.40 4.15 13.70
CA THR A 55 3.56 3.04 13.23
C THR A 55 3.83 1.71 13.96
N PRO A 56 5.05 1.34 14.40
CA PRO A 56 5.26 0.16 15.25
C PRO A 56 4.56 0.24 16.61
N GLU A 57 4.54 1.42 17.25
CA GLU A 57 3.80 1.63 18.51
C GLU A 57 2.29 1.48 18.29
N LEU A 58 1.76 2.03 17.20
CA LEU A 58 0.36 1.90 16.82
C LEU A 58 -0.02 0.43 16.54
N VAL A 59 0.86 -0.32 15.87
CA VAL A 59 0.70 -1.77 15.65
C VAL A 59 0.63 -2.52 16.98
N ALA A 60 1.55 -2.24 17.91
CA ALA A 60 1.55 -2.89 19.21
C ALA A 60 0.29 -2.58 20.02
N PHE A 61 -0.20 -1.33 19.95
CA PHE A 61 -1.44 -0.91 20.59
C PHE A 61 -2.68 -1.63 20.05
N VAL A 62 -2.83 -1.70 18.72
CA VAL A 62 -3.93 -2.45 18.08
C VAL A 62 -3.82 -3.94 18.35
N ALA A 63 -2.61 -4.52 18.32
CA ALA A 63 -2.38 -5.92 18.65
C ALA A 63 -2.84 -6.26 20.08
N ASN A 64 -2.55 -5.39 21.03
CA ASN A 64 -2.97 -5.54 22.42
C ASN A 64 -4.51 -5.48 22.55
N ALA A 65 -5.15 -4.53 21.88
CA ALA A 65 -6.61 -4.43 21.84
C ALA A 65 -7.26 -5.65 21.18
N ALA A 66 -6.67 -6.18 20.12
CA ALA A 66 -7.18 -7.36 19.41
C ALA A 66 -7.06 -8.61 20.28
N ALA A 67 -5.94 -8.77 21.00
CA ALA A 67 -5.78 -9.84 21.98
C ALA A 67 -6.84 -9.76 23.09
N PHE A 68 -7.08 -8.57 23.65
CA PHE A 68 -8.12 -8.35 24.65
C PHE A 68 -9.52 -8.69 24.12
N ALA A 69 -9.85 -8.25 22.91
CA ALA A 69 -11.13 -8.56 22.28
C ALA A 69 -11.36 -10.06 22.06
N ARG A 70 -10.32 -10.78 21.61
CA ARG A 70 -10.38 -12.24 21.44
C ARG A 70 -10.49 -13.00 22.77
N GLU A 71 -9.84 -12.51 23.82
CA GLU A 71 -9.86 -13.16 25.14
C GLU A 71 -11.17 -12.91 25.90
N GLN A 72 -11.64 -11.66 25.92
CA GLN A 72 -12.79 -11.24 26.73
C GLN A 72 -14.12 -11.34 25.98
N GLY A 73 -14.07 -11.48 24.65
CA GLY A 73 -15.22 -11.45 23.78
C GLY A 73 -15.79 -10.05 23.58
N ARG A 74 -16.61 -9.90 22.54
CA ARG A 74 -17.18 -8.61 22.11
C ARG A 74 -17.97 -7.89 23.20
N GLU A 75 -18.76 -8.61 24.01
CA GLU A 75 -19.61 -8.04 25.06
C GLU A 75 -18.82 -7.26 26.11
N ASN A 76 -17.63 -7.73 26.47
CA ASN A 76 -16.74 -7.07 27.43
C ASN A 76 -15.78 -6.08 26.75
N ALA A 77 -15.39 -6.36 25.51
CA ALA A 77 -14.47 -5.51 24.76
C ALA A 77 -15.08 -4.15 24.39
N VAL A 78 -16.33 -4.13 23.93
CA VAL A 78 -16.99 -2.92 23.45
C VAL A 78 -17.13 -1.85 24.54
N PRO A 79 -17.58 -2.15 25.78
CA PRO A 79 -17.58 -1.16 26.85
C PRO A 79 -16.19 -0.63 27.18
N ALA A 80 -15.15 -1.49 27.17
CA ALA A 80 -13.79 -1.08 27.45
C ALA A 80 -13.22 -0.14 26.37
N PHE A 81 -13.54 -0.36 25.10
CA PHE A 81 -13.15 0.52 23.99
C PHE A 81 -13.90 1.86 24.00
N ASN A 82 -15.13 1.90 24.54
CA ASN A 82 -15.91 3.13 24.68
C ASN A 82 -15.58 3.93 25.96
N ASP A 83 -14.73 3.43 26.86
CA ASP A 83 -14.28 4.18 28.03
C ASP A 83 -13.20 5.19 27.62
N GLN A 84 -13.58 6.48 27.61
CA GLN A 84 -12.68 7.60 27.28
C GLN A 84 -11.48 7.73 28.23
N ASN A 85 -11.54 7.14 29.44
CA ASN A 85 -10.45 7.14 30.41
C ASN A 85 -9.83 5.75 30.59
N GLY A 86 -10.18 4.80 29.73
CA GLY A 86 -9.75 3.41 29.79
C GLY A 86 -8.36 3.20 29.16
N SER A 87 -7.86 1.96 29.26
CA SER A 87 -6.54 1.57 28.73
C SER A 87 -6.46 1.52 27.19
N PHE A 88 -7.57 1.77 26.49
CA PHE A 88 -7.66 1.79 25.02
C PHE A 88 -7.73 3.21 24.46
N VAL A 89 -7.25 4.18 25.23
CA VAL A 89 -7.03 5.57 24.84
C VAL A 89 -5.63 6.00 25.29
N ILE A 90 -4.81 6.53 24.36
CA ILE A 90 -3.48 7.09 24.62
C ILE A 90 -3.39 8.44 23.91
N GLY A 91 -3.38 9.53 24.67
CA GLY A 91 -3.46 10.88 24.08
C GLY A 91 -4.70 11.02 23.19
N ASN A 92 -4.48 11.28 21.91
CA ASN A 92 -5.52 11.38 20.87
C ASN A 92 -5.74 10.09 20.08
N VAL A 93 -5.05 9.00 20.42
CA VAL A 93 -5.18 7.71 19.75
C VAL A 93 -6.07 6.78 20.57
N GLN A 94 -7.26 6.48 20.04
CA GLN A 94 -8.22 5.57 20.65
C GLN A 94 -8.51 4.36 19.75
N VAL A 95 -8.92 3.26 20.37
CA VAL A 95 -9.43 2.08 19.65
C VAL A 95 -10.87 2.32 19.19
N PHE A 96 -11.13 2.05 17.92
CA PHE A 96 -12.46 1.91 17.35
C PHE A 96 -12.73 0.45 16.94
N ALA A 97 -14.01 0.09 16.81
CA ALA A 97 -14.46 -1.21 16.33
C ALA A 97 -15.57 -1.04 15.29
N ILE A 98 -15.48 -1.74 14.16
CA ILE A 98 -16.43 -1.62 13.05
C ILE A 98 -16.79 -3.03 12.54
N GLY A 99 -18.09 -3.28 12.34
CA GLY A 99 -18.57 -4.51 11.71
C GLY A 99 -18.26 -4.54 10.22
N TYR A 100 -18.09 -5.72 9.62
CA TYR A 100 -17.87 -5.82 8.16
C TYR A 100 -19.07 -5.35 7.30
N ASP A 101 -20.22 -5.12 7.93
CA ASP A 101 -21.39 -4.46 7.33
C ASP A 101 -21.29 -2.92 7.34
N GLY A 102 -20.27 -2.36 7.99
CA GLY A 102 -20.01 -0.93 8.15
C GLY A 102 -20.63 -0.31 9.38
N THR A 103 -21.18 -1.10 10.31
CA THR A 103 -21.74 -0.57 11.57
C THR A 103 -20.61 -0.16 12.52
N LEU A 104 -20.58 1.08 13.00
CA LEU A 104 -19.64 1.51 14.04
C LEU A 104 -20.05 0.89 15.39
N ILE A 105 -19.22 0.01 15.94
CA ILE A 105 -19.50 -0.78 17.14
C ILE A 105 -19.00 -0.05 18.40
N ALA A 106 -17.83 0.57 18.32
CA ALA A 106 -17.22 1.32 19.41
C ALA A 106 -16.34 2.43 18.83
N ASP A 107 -16.42 3.62 19.42
CA ASP A 107 -15.47 4.72 19.23
C ASP A 107 -15.69 5.72 20.37
N SER A 108 -14.73 5.82 21.29
CA SER A 108 -14.82 6.74 22.42
C SER A 108 -14.67 8.22 22.01
N GLY A 109 -14.09 8.50 20.85
CA GLY A 109 -13.96 9.85 20.27
C GLY A 109 -15.21 10.29 19.51
N GLU A 110 -16.00 9.35 18.97
CA GLU A 110 -17.22 9.64 18.21
C GLU A 110 -18.47 8.89 18.77
N PRO A 111 -18.83 9.07 20.05
CA PRO A 111 -19.90 8.29 20.69
C PRO A 111 -21.27 8.49 20.04
N GLY A 112 -21.50 9.63 19.37
CA GLY A 112 -22.75 9.92 18.66
C GLY A 112 -22.93 9.13 17.35
N ALA A 113 -21.86 8.56 16.79
CA ALA A 113 -21.90 7.75 15.57
C ALA A 113 -22.05 6.24 15.87
N VAL A 114 -21.83 5.81 17.11
CA VAL A 114 -21.91 4.39 17.50
C VAL A 114 -23.32 3.85 17.23
N GLY A 115 -23.37 2.68 16.60
CA GLY A 115 -24.61 2.01 16.16
C GLY A 115 -25.13 2.44 14.78
N THR A 116 -24.49 3.43 14.14
CA THR A 116 -24.83 3.85 12.78
C THR A 116 -24.00 3.13 11.73
N ASN A 117 -24.49 3.09 10.49
CA ASN A 117 -23.77 2.53 9.36
C ASN A 117 -22.93 3.62 8.66
N ILE A 118 -21.62 3.44 8.63
CA ILE A 118 -20.64 4.35 8.04
C ILE A 118 -19.94 3.76 6.81
N GLN A 119 -20.51 2.70 6.19
CA GLN A 119 -19.90 1.97 5.06
C GLN A 119 -19.54 2.85 3.85
N ASN A 120 -20.23 3.98 3.69
CA ASN A 120 -20.06 4.91 2.58
C ASN A 120 -19.21 6.13 2.94
N LEU A 121 -18.59 6.15 4.12
CA LEU A 121 -17.68 7.21 4.52
C LEU A 121 -16.48 7.25 3.56
N THR A 122 -16.23 8.44 3.01
CA THR A 122 -15.06 8.73 2.19
C THR A 122 -14.21 9.81 2.83
N ASP A 123 -12.92 9.84 2.52
CA ASP A 123 -12.06 10.94 2.90
C ASP A 123 -12.26 12.19 2.02
N SER A 124 -11.44 13.24 2.23
CA SER A 124 -11.54 14.49 1.47
C SER A 124 -11.24 14.35 -0.04
N PHE A 125 -10.59 13.26 -0.44
CA PHE A 125 -10.24 12.93 -1.83
C PHE A 125 -11.18 11.90 -2.47
N GLY A 126 -12.23 11.50 -1.74
CA GLY A 126 -13.21 10.50 -2.18
C GLY A 126 -12.77 9.06 -2.00
N ILE A 127 -11.68 8.80 -1.26
CA ILE A 127 -11.20 7.44 -0.97
C ILE A 127 -12.20 6.75 -0.03
N PRO A 128 -12.71 5.54 -0.34
CA PRO A 128 -13.73 4.87 0.44
C PRO A 128 -13.18 4.24 1.74
N LEU A 129 -12.96 5.09 2.74
CA LEU A 129 -12.28 4.79 4.00
C LEU A 129 -12.71 3.47 4.66
N VAL A 130 -13.99 3.32 4.99
CA VAL A 130 -14.48 2.14 5.74
C VAL A 130 -14.40 0.87 4.88
N ARG A 131 -14.56 0.98 3.56
CA ARG A 131 -14.38 -0.15 2.65
C ARG A 131 -12.93 -0.59 2.58
N ASN A 132 -12.00 0.36 2.54
CA ASN A 132 -10.56 0.08 2.55
C ASN A 132 -10.12 -0.54 3.87
N MET A 133 -10.62 -0.05 5.01
CA MET A 133 -10.40 -0.69 6.32
C MET A 133 -10.91 -2.13 6.36
N ALA A 134 -12.14 -2.37 5.90
CA ALA A 134 -12.71 -3.71 5.82
C ALA A 134 -11.93 -4.64 4.88
N GLU A 135 -11.50 -4.16 3.70
CA GLU A 135 -10.68 -4.92 2.76
C GLU A 135 -9.34 -5.31 3.38
N THR A 136 -8.67 -4.37 4.03
CA THR A 136 -7.37 -4.61 4.68
C THR A 136 -7.51 -5.60 5.85
N ALA A 137 -8.50 -5.41 6.73
CA ALA A 137 -8.70 -6.25 7.91
C ALA A 137 -9.03 -7.70 7.55
N ARG A 138 -9.72 -7.96 6.42
CA ARG A 138 -10.01 -9.34 5.95
C ARG A 138 -8.77 -10.21 5.77
N TYR A 139 -7.60 -9.60 5.61
CA TYR A 139 -6.32 -10.29 5.46
C TYR A 139 -5.43 -10.19 6.71
N GLY A 140 -6.04 -9.94 7.88
CA GLY A 140 -5.38 -9.89 9.17
C GLY A 140 -5.17 -8.47 9.66
N ARG A 141 -3.91 -8.12 9.96
CA ARG A 141 -3.53 -6.77 10.39
C ARG A 141 -3.02 -5.97 9.21
N GLY A 142 -3.37 -4.69 9.08
CA GLY A 142 -2.81 -3.87 8.02
C GLY A 142 -2.96 -2.38 8.20
N TYR A 143 -2.32 -1.63 7.30
CA TYR A 143 -2.31 -0.17 7.27
C TYR A 143 -3.32 0.37 6.27
N VAL A 144 -3.94 1.48 6.64
CA VAL A 144 -4.84 2.24 5.77
C VAL A 144 -4.47 3.71 5.86
N SER A 145 -4.07 4.29 4.73
CA SER A 145 -3.80 5.73 4.59
C SER A 145 -5.06 6.46 4.12
N TYR A 146 -5.37 7.60 4.74
CA TYR A 146 -6.52 8.42 4.40
C TYR A 146 -6.34 9.85 4.94
N THR A 147 -7.24 10.76 4.59
CA THR A 147 -7.39 12.02 5.34
C THR A 147 -8.59 12.00 6.27
N TYR A 148 -8.49 12.71 7.38
CA TYR A 148 -9.58 12.85 8.34
C TYR A 148 -9.57 14.25 8.95
N PRO A 149 -10.72 14.80 9.36
CA PRO A 149 -10.75 16.02 10.16
C PRO A 149 -9.98 15.82 11.47
N ASN A 150 -8.98 16.66 11.74
CA ASN A 150 -8.24 16.63 13.00
C ASN A 150 -8.85 17.62 14.02
N PRO A 151 -9.48 17.13 15.12
CA PRO A 151 -10.06 18.00 16.14
C PRO A 151 -9.07 18.94 16.82
N SER A 152 -7.78 18.58 16.84
CA SER A 152 -6.70 19.42 17.40
C SER A 152 -6.21 20.52 16.45
N ALA A 153 -6.67 20.51 15.20
CA ALA A 153 -6.29 21.46 14.15
C ALA A 153 -7.53 22.10 13.50
N ASP A 154 -8.49 22.56 14.32
CA ASP A 154 -9.75 23.19 13.88
C ASP A 154 -10.56 22.33 12.86
N ASN A 155 -10.47 21.01 12.98
CA ASN A 155 -11.06 20.04 12.03
C ASN A 155 -10.55 20.20 10.59
N ALA A 156 -9.35 20.75 10.41
CA ALA A 156 -8.66 20.71 9.12
C ALA A 156 -8.45 19.25 8.70
N SER A 157 -8.62 18.97 7.41
CA SER A 157 -8.37 17.66 6.84
C SER A 157 -6.87 17.37 6.86
N GLU A 158 -6.47 16.31 7.54
CA GLU A 158 -5.07 15.94 7.72
C GLU A 158 -4.83 14.47 7.37
N SER A 159 -3.65 14.16 6.85
CA SER A 159 -3.22 12.78 6.62
C SER A 159 -3.20 12.00 7.94
N ARG A 160 -3.81 10.81 7.89
CA ARG A 160 -3.91 9.87 9.00
C ARG A 160 -3.55 8.47 8.52
N ILE A 161 -2.91 7.69 9.37
CA ILE A 161 -2.70 6.26 9.16
C ILE A 161 -3.44 5.48 10.24
N ALA A 162 -4.24 4.49 9.83
CA ALA A 162 -4.85 3.54 10.75
C ALA A 162 -4.16 2.18 10.64
N VAL A 163 -4.04 1.51 11.78
CA VAL A 163 -3.82 0.06 11.84
C VAL A 163 -5.17 -0.58 12.13
N VAL A 164 -5.56 -1.55 11.31
CA VAL A 164 -6.78 -2.35 11.50
C VAL A 164 -6.44 -3.82 11.67
N GLU A 165 -7.24 -4.56 12.42
CA GLU A 165 -7.07 -6.00 12.63
C GLU A 165 -8.41 -6.73 12.78
N ASP A 166 -8.56 -7.83 12.04
CA ASP A 166 -9.69 -8.75 12.19
C ASP A 166 -9.70 -9.43 13.57
N ILE A 167 -10.87 -9.56 14.19
CA ILE A 167 -10.99 -10.25 15.48
C ILE A 167 -11.37 -11.71 15.28
N ASP A 168 -12.47 -11.96 14.59
CA ASP A 168 -13.11 -13.27 14.46
C ASP A 168 -13.89 -13.44 13.13
N GLY A 169 -13.62 -12.60 12.13
CA GLY A 169 -14.36 -12.57 10.87
C GLY A 169 -15.72 -11.88 10.92
N THR A 170 -16.18 -11.36 12.08
CA THR A 170 -17.45 -10.64 12.19
C THR A 170 -17.28 -9.12 12.32
N TYR A 171 -16.17 -8.67 12.89
CA TYR A 171 -15.79 -7.27 13.00
C TYR A 171 -14.27 -7.13 13.06
N TYR A 172 -13.80 -5.91 12.82
CA TYR A 172 -12.41 -5.54 12.99
C TYR A 172 -12.31 -4.38 13.98
N ILE A 173 -11.14 -4.23 14.57
CA ILE A 173 -10.79 -3.07 15.38
C ILE A 173 -9.68 -2.28 14.69
N GLY A 174 -9.46 -1.05 15.13
CA GLY A 174 -8.30 -0.31 14.73
C GLY A 174 -8.05 0.90 15.61
N ALA A 175 -6.94 1.57 15.34
CA ALA A 175 -6.62 2.87 15.90
C ALA A 175 -5.86 3.66 14.84
N GLY A 176 -5.96 4.99 14.86
CA GLY A 176 -5.32 5.85 13.87
C GLY A 176 -4.61 7.04 14.48
N MET A 177 -3.50 7.41 13.85
CA MET A 177 -2.59 8.50 14.24
C MET A 177 -2.49 9.52 13.10
N PHE A 178 -2.63 10.81 13.43
CA PHE A 178 -2.43 11.93 12.50
C PHE A 178 -0.96 12.21 12.22
N ALA A 179 -0.66 12.82 11.08
CA ALA A 179 0.71 13.22 10.72
C ALA A 179 1.35 14.20 11.73
N SER A 180 0.54 15.01 12.41
CA SER A 180 0.95 15.95 13.46
C SER A 180 1.33 15.26 14.77
N GLU A 181 0.84 14.04 14.98
CA GLU A 181 1.04 13.26 16.21
C GLU A 181 2.28 12.37 16.12
N GLY A 182 2.75 12.06 14.91
CA GLY A 182 3.88 11.16 14.75
C GLY A 182 4.33 10.91 13.32
N GLU A 183 5.29 9.99 13.19
CA GLU A 183 5.82 9.56 11.91
C GLU A 183 4.91 8.52 11.26
N ILE A 184 3.97 8.99 10.44
CA ILE A 184 3.09 8.12 9.62
C ILE A 184 3.75 7.68 8.29
N TYR A 185 4.81 8.37 7.89
CA TYR A 185 5.64 8.06 6.73
C TYR A 185 7.11 7.98 7.18
N PRO A 186 7.67 6.78 7.36
CA PRO A 186 9.04 6.62 7.84
C PRO A 186 10.03 7.27 6.89
N SER A 187 10.92 8.10 7.45
CA SER A 187 11.95 8.79 6.70
C SER A 187 12.97 7.78 6.16
N THR A 188 13.23 7.82 4.85
CA THR A 188 14.20 6.91 4.23
C THR A 188 15.62 7.44 4.43
N ARG A 189 16.51 6.61 4.98
CA ARG A 189 17.95 6.91 4.98
C ARG A 189 18.52 6.56 3.62
N LEU A 190 18.86 7.57 2.84
CA LEU A 190 19.48 7.36 1.53
C LEU A 190 20.95 6.95 1.68
N ASN A 191 21.31 5.83 1.06
CA ASN A 191 22.71 5.50 0.85
C ASN A 191 23.22 6.23 -0.40
N THR A 192 23.72 7.46 -0.22
CA THR A 192 24.33 8.26 -1.30
C THR A 192 25.75 7.76 -1.60
N SER A 193 25.85 6.53 -2.09
CA SER A 193 27.13 5.96 -2.49
C SER A 193 27.74 6.75 -3.65
N ALA A 194 29.09 6.73 -3.76
CA ALA A 194 29.81 7.52 -4.78
C ALA A 194 29.45 7.15 -6.24
N ASN A 195 28.86 5.97 -6.45
CA ASN A 195 28.32 5.53 -7.72
C ASN A 195 26.78 5.49 -7.65
N PRO A 196 26.07 6.42 -8.32
CA PRO A 196 24.61 6.41 -8.31
C PRO A 196 24.09 5.15 -9.02
N LEU A 197 23.08 4.51 -8.42
CA LEU A 197 22.38 3.38 -9.02
C LEU A 197 21.63 3.81 -10.28
N THR A 198 21.66 2.98 -11.31
CA THR A 198 20.86 3.16 -12.52
C THR A 198 19.55 2.36 -12.43
N VAL A 199 18.58 2.69 -13.28
CA VAL A 199 17.35 1.90 -13.40
C VAL A 199 17.65 0.48 -13.91
N GLU A 200 18.68 0.31 -14.75
CA GLU A 200 19.15 -1.01 -15.19
C GLU A 200 19.64 -1.85 -14.00
N ASP A 201 20.42 -1.26 -13.08
CA ASP A 201 20.88 -1.95 -11.87
C ASP A 201 19.71 -2.42 -11.00
N LEU A 202 18.66 -1.61 -10.89
CA LEU A 202 17.42 -1.95 -10.19
C LEU A 202 16.72 -3.15 -10.86
N VAL A 203 16.56 -3.13 -12.18
CA VAL A 203 15.91 -4.23 -12.93
C VAL A 203 16.66 -5.53 -12.75
N VAL A 204 17.98 -5.51 -12.98
CA VAL A 204 18.84 -6.69 -12.80
C VAL A 204 18.74 -7.20 -11.36
N TYR A 205 18.73 -6.30 -10.37
CA TYR A 205 18.61 -6.67 -8.97
C TYR A 205 17.35 -7.46 -8.65
N VAL A 206 16.20 -6.97 -9.11
CA VAL A 206 14.90 -7.60 -8.85
C VAL A 206 14.74 -8.89 -9.64
N GLN A 207 15.17 -8.92 -10.91
CA GLN A 207 15.13 -10.13 -11.75
C GLN A 207 15.99 -11.25 -11.16
N ASP A 208 17.20 -10.93 -10.69
CA ASP A 208 18.06 -11.90 -10.01
C ASP A 208 17.41 -12.44 -8.72
N ALA A 209 16.73 -11.58 -7.96
CA ALA A 209 16.01 -11.98 -6.76
C ALA A 209 14.80 -12.88 -7.09
N ALA A 210 14.05 -12.58 -8.15
CA ALA A 210 12.92 -13.40 -8.59
C ALA A 210 13.41 -14.76 -9.11
N ALA A 211 14.50 -14.80 -9.88
CA ALA A 211 15.14 -16.04 -10.31
C ALA A 211 15.63 -16.88 -9.13
N TYR A 212 16.26 -16.24 -8.13
CA TYR A 212 16.65 -16.89 -6.88
C TYR A 212 15.43 -17.50 -6.17
N ALA A 213 14.32 -16.74 -6.07
CA ALA A 213 13.08 -17.17 -5.45
C ALA A 213 12.49 -18.43 -6.10
N ARG A 214 12.42 -18.43 -7.44
CA ARG A 214 11.93 -19.57 -8.22
C ARG A 214 12.81 -20.82 -8.05
N ALA A 215 14.11 -20.64 -7.82
CA ALA A 215 15.06 -21.74 -7.69
C ALA A 215 15.14 -22.35 -6.27
N HIS A 216 14.86 -21.58 -5.21
CA HIS A 216 15.10 -21.99 -3.82
C HIS A 216 13.82 -22.24 -3.01
N GLY A 217 12.65 -21.87 -3.56
CA GLY A 217 11.36 -22.02 -2.90
C GLY A 217 11.10 -20.95 -1.85
N ARG A 218 9.82 -20.70 -1.57
CA ARG A 218 9.34 -19.57 -0.78
C ARG A 218 10.00 -19.46 0.61
N GLU A 219 10.02 -20.54 1.39
CA GLU A 219 10.54 -20.52 2.78
C GLU A 219 12.01 -20.08 2.86
N ASN A 220 12.90 -20.75 2.10
CA ASN A 220 14.33 -20.44 2.07
C ASN A 220 14.59 -19.02 1.55
N THR A 221 13.80 -18.60 0.55
CA THR A 221 13.94 -17.26 -0.02
C THR A 221 13.50 -16.18 0.96
N LEU A 222 12.36 -16.33 1.63
CA LEU A 222 11.92 -15.35 2.62
C LEU A 222 12.87 -15.25 3.81
N SER A 223 13.49 -16.36 4.23
CA SER A 223 14.58 -16.31 5.23
C SER A 223 15.78 -15.50 4.72
N SER A 224 16.09 -15.55 3.43
CA SER A 224 17.22 -14.81 2.84
C SER A 224 16.89 -13.34 2.58
N PHE A 225 15.65 -13.02 2.24
CA PHE A 225 15.19 -11.63 2.04
C PHE A 225 15.05 -10.89 3.36
N ASN A 226 14.67 -11.57 4.44
CA ASN A 226 14.54 -10.97 5.78
C ASN A 226 15.85 -11.02 6.60
N ASP A 227 16.96 -11.47 6.02
CA ASP A 227 18.28 -11.36 6.65
C ASP A 227 18.81 -9.93 6.50
N PRO A 228 18.90 -9.13 7.59
CA PRO A 228 19.29 -7.72 7.52
C PRO A 228 20.76 -7.51 7.10
N GLU A 229 21.59 -8.56 7.22
CA GLU A 229 22.99 -8.56 6.81
C GLU A 229 23.20 -9.40 5.53
N GLY A 230 22.10 -9.89 4.95
CA GLY A 230 22.08 -10.78 3.81
C GLY A 230 22.36 -10.09 2.48
N ARG A 231 22.57 -10.91 1.44
CA ARG A 231 22.89 -10.45 0.06
C ARG A 231 21.81 -9.60 -0.60
N PHE A 232 20.59 -9.59 -0.06
CA PHE A 232 19.43 -8.85 -0.56
C PHE A 232 19.20 -7.52 0.18
N VAL A 233 20.23 -7.06 0.89
CA VAL A 233 20.31 -5.73 1.50
C VAL A 233 21.59 -5.06 1.01
N ARG A 234 21.47 -4.13 0.06
CA ARG A 234 22.59 -3.42 -0.58
C ARG A 234 22.35 -1.92 -0.65
N GLY A 235 22.56 -1.24 0.47
CA GLY A 235 22.31 0.20 0.56
C GLY A 235 20.83 0.50 0.36
N GLU A 236 20.48 1.18 -0.73
CA GLU A 236 19.09 1.46 -1.09
C GLU A 236 18.37 0.24 -1.69
N LEU A 237 19.12 -0.69 -2.31
CA LEU A 237 18.54 -1.89 -2.91
C LEU A 237 18.19 -2.92 -1.83
N VAL A 238 16.90 -3.02 -1.56
CA VAL A 238 16.32 -3.97 -0.60
C VAL A 238 15.15 -4.68 -1.26
N ILE A 239 15.11 -6.01 -1.19
CA ILE A 239 13.98 -6.78 -1.73
C ILE A 239 12.85 -6.76 -0.70
N MET A 240 11.67 -6.36 -1.15
CA MET A 240 10.43 -6.53 -0.43
C MET A 240 9.58 -7.57 -1.15
N ALA A 241 8.83 -8.37 -0.40
CA ALA A 241 8.00 -9.44 -0.94
C ALA A 241 6.60 -9.38 -0.36
N PHE A 242 5.61 -9.69 -1.19
CA PHE A 242 4.19 -9.62 -0.84
C PHE A 242 3.42 -10.77 -1.47
N ASP A 243 2.36 -11.23 -0.80
CA ASP A 243 1.35 -12.02 -1.50
C ASP A 243 0.45 -11.11 -2.38
N TYR A 244 -0.43 -11.72 -3.17
CA TYR A 244 -1.38 -10.98 -4.01
C TYR A 244 -2.56 -10.35 -3.24
N ASN A 245 -2.67 -10.54 -1.93
CA ASN A 245 -3.61 -9.81 -1.07
C ASN A 245 -2.99 -8.51 -0.54
N GLY A 246 -1.68 -8.32 -0.70
CA GLY A 246 -0.93 -7.16 -0.21
C GLY A 246 -0.34 -7.38 1.19
N THR A 247 -0.32 -8.63 1.69
CA THR A 247 0.30 -8.99 2.96
C THR A 247 1.81 -9.10 2.78
N ASN A 248 2.57 -8.38 3.62
CA ASN A 248 4.02 -8.36 3.55
C ASN A 248 4.64 -9.69 4.01
N LEU A 249 5.57 -10.20 3.21
CA LEU A 249 6.30 -11.47 3.40
C LEU A 249 7.79 -11.24 3.67
N ALA A 250 8.35 -10.18 3.07
CA ALA A 250 9.69 -9.71 3.39
C ALA A 250 9.72 -8.18 3.45
N ALA A 251 10.37 -7.67 4.48
CA ALA A 251 10.40 -6.26 4.84
C ALA A 251 11.83 -5.72 4.77
N PRO A 252 12.00 -4.39 4.60
CA PRO A 252 13.31 -3.81 4.74
C PRO A 252 13.83 -3.91 6.18
N PRO A 253 15.15 -3.95 6.40
CA PRO A 253 15.76 -4.12 7.73
C PRO A 253 15.38 -3.08 8.77
N TYR A 254 14.98 -1.89 8.31
CA TYR A 254 14.58 -0.77 9.18
C TYR A 254 13.08 -0.77 9.52
N SER A 255 12.30 -1.68 8.94
CA SER A 255 10.88 -1.89 9.27
C SER A 255 10.53 -3.39 9.39
N PRO A 256 11.26 -4.17 10.21
CA PRO A 256 11.06 -5.62 10.30
C PRO A 256 9.67 -6.00 10.86
N GLU A 257 9.01 -5.08 11.55
CA GLU A 257 7.65 -5.25 12.06
C GLU A 257 6.65 -5.55 10.94
N LEU A 258 6.87 -5.07 9.71
CA LEU A 258 5.96 -5.31 8.58
C LEU A 258 5.84 -6.81 8.28
N ALA A 259 6.98 -7.50 8.18
CA ALA A 259 6.99 -8.95 7.94
C ALA A 259 6.63 -9.73 9.21
N ASN A 260 7.15 -9.32 10.37
CA ASN A 260 6.91 -10.01 11.65
C ASN A 260 5.42 -10.03 12.05
N TYR A 261 4.67 -8.99 11.70
CA TYR A 261 3.24 -8.92 11.96
C TYR A 261 2.38 -9.21 10.72
N HIS A 262 2.98 -9.62 9.60
CA HIS A 262 2.28 -9.85 8.34
C HIS A 262 1.37 -8.66 7.97
N ILE A 263 1.90 -7.45 8.06
CA ILE A 263 1.15 -6.22 7.81
C ILE A 263 0.69 -6.19 6.35
N ASN A 264 -0.62 -6.09 6.16
CA ASN A 264 -1.23 -5.83 4.88
C ASN A 264 -1.13 -4.35 4.52
N LEU A 265 -0.60 -4.05 3.33
CA LEU A 265 -0.35 -2.68 2.86
C LEU A 265 -1.16 -2.33 1.60
N ILE A 266 -2.23 -3.08 1.29
CA ILE A 266 -2.96 -2.89 0.03
C ILE A 266 -3.65 -1.53 -0.07
N ASN A 267 -3.99 -0.93 1.07
CA ASN A 267 -4.58 0.41 1.17
C ASN A 267 -3.61 1.43 1.80
N TYR A 268 -2.30 1.17 1.74
CA TYR A 268 -1.27 2.14 2.07
C TYR A 268 -0.97 3.05 0.88
N GLN A 269 -0.85 4.34 1.16
CA GLN A 269 -0.53 5.37 0.18
C GLN A 269 0.76 6.10 0.54
N ASP A 270 1.44 6.64 -0.47
CA ASP A 270 2.52 7.60 -0.26
C ASP A 270 1.99 8.97 0.24
N PRO A 271 2.86 9.90 0.65
CA PRO A 271 2.47 11.23 1.15
C PRO A 271 1.64 12.12 0.21
N ASP A 272 1.57 11.83 -1.10
CA ASP A 272 0.70 12.53 -2.04
C ASP A 272 -0.56 11.71 -2.41
N GLY A 273 -0.73 10.49 -1.89
CA GLY A 273 -1.93 9.67 -2.08
C GLY A 273 -1.81 8.60 -3.16
N VAL A 274 -0.60 8.31 -3.65
CA VAL A 274 -0.36 7.23 -4.62
C VAL A 274 -0.45 5.88 -3.91
N GLU A 275 -1.34 4.98 -4.36
CA GLU A 275 -1.42 3.61 -3.85
C GLU A 275 -0.18 2.81 -4.27
N THR A 276 0.69 2.48 -3.31
CA THR A 276 2.00 1.92 -3.62
C THR A 276 1.91 0.42 -3.92
N ILE A 277 1.45 -0.36 -2.93
CA ILE A 277 1.43 -1.83 -3.02
C ILE A 277 0.33 -2.31 -3.96
N ARG A 278 -0.82 -1.62 -4.01
CA ARG A 278 -1.89 -1.98 -4.96
C ARG A 278 -1.43 -1.84 -6.42
N GLY A 279 -0.85 -0.68 -6.76
CA GLY A 279 -0.32 -0.44 -8.11
C GLY A 279 0.76 -1.45 -8.50
N MET A 280 1.75 -1.68 -7.61
CA MET A 280 2.81 -2.65 -7.88
C MET A 280 2.32 -4.10 -7.96
N ARG A 281 1.34 -4.50 -7.15
CA ARG A 281 0.68 -5.81 -7.25
C ARG A 281 0.06 -6.00 -8.62
N ASP A 282 -0.64 -4.99 -9.13
CA ASP A 282 -1.33 -5.09 -10.41
C ASP A 282 -0.35 -5.10 -11.59
N LEU A 283 0.77 -4.37 -11.49
CA LEU A 283 1.91 -4.53 -12.40
C LEU A 283 2.48 -5.95 -12.35
N ALA A 284 2.70 -6.52 -11.15
CA ALA A 284 3.21 -7.89 -11.02
C ALA A 284 2.26 -8.93 -11.62
N ARG A 285 0.93 -8.76 -11.48
CA ARG A 285 -0.07 -9.60 -12.18
C ARG A 285 0.04 -9.50 -13.69
N GLY A 286 0.41 -8.33 -14.20
CA GLY A 286 0.64 -8.06 -15.62
C GLY A 286 2.00 -8.53 -16.16
N GLY A 287 2.84 -9.17 -15.34
CA GLY A 287 4.18 -9.64 -15.74
C GLY A 287 5.33 -8.76 -15.24
N GLY A 288 5.03 -7.74 -14.44
CA GLY A 288 6.00 -6.80 -13.86
C GLY A 288 5.99 -5.44 -14.55
N GLY A 289 6.68 -4.48 -13.94
CA GLY A 289 6.76 -3.11 -14.46
C GLY A 289 7.19 -2.08 -13.42
N PHE A 290 7.18 -0.83 -13.84
CA PHE A 290 7.62 0.31 -13.04
C PHE A 290 6.46 1.11 -12.46
N LEU A 291 6.62 1.57 -11.23
CA LEU A 291 5.75 2.54 -10.57
C LEU A 291 6.60 3.64 -9.93
N TYR A 292 6.12 4.89 -9.97
CA TYR A 292 6.75 5.98 -9.22
C TYR A 292 6.05 6.24 -7.90
N THR A 293 6.85 6.40 -6.86
CA THR A 293 6.42 6.80 -5.51
C THR A 293 7.31 7.95 -5.01
N VAL A 294 7.21 8.35 -3.74
CA VAL A 294 8.19 9.26 -3.11
C VAL A 294 8.74 8.72 -1.81
N ALA A 295 10.01 8.99 -1.56
CA ALA A 295 10.62 8.90 -0.24
C ALA A 295 10.60 10.25 0.45
N LYS A 296 10.18 10.25 1.71
CA LYS A 296 10.40 11.37 2.63
C LYS A 296 11.84 11.32 3.13
N ILE A 297 12.58 12.41 2.95
CA ILE A 297 13.94 12.58 3.48
C ILE A 297 14.05 13.89 4.25
N LYS A 298 15.00 13.94 5.18
CA LYS A 298 15.37 15.17 5.89
C LYS A 298 16.76 15.59 5.45
N ALA A 299 16.90 16.79 4.89
CA ALA A 299 18.18 17.35 4.47
C ALA A 299 18.19 18.87 4.70
N ASN A 300 19.28 19.39 5.28
CA ASN A 300 19.47 20.82 5.56
C ASN A 300 18.29 21.48 6.30
N GLY A 301 17.67 20.76 7.25
CA GLY A 301 16.53 21.24 8.04
C GLY A 301 15.19 21.27 7.28
N LYS A 302 15.14 20.78 6.04
CA LYS A 302 13.92 20.66 5.24
C LYS A 302 13.45 19.22 5.13
N THR A 303 12.16 19.02 4.97
CA THR A 303 11.57 17.74 4.55
C THR A 303 11.41 17.77 3.04
N ILE A 304 11.97 16.78 2.35
CA ILE A 304 11.93 16.69 0.88
C ILE A 304 11.25 15.38 0.52
N PHE A 305 10.31 15.41 -0.41
CA PHE A 305 9.65 14.24 -0.96
C PHE A 305 10.26 13.92 -2.31
N VAL A 306 11.26 13.04 -2.30
CA VAL A 306 12.09 12.75 -3.47
C VAL A 306 11.47 11.60 -4.28
N PRO A 307 11.37 11.73 -5.62
CA PRO A 307 10.81 10.70 -6.47
C PRO A 307 11.60 9.40 -6.38
N LYS A 308 10.88 8.29 -6.24
CA LYS A 308 11.39 6.92 -6.33
C LYS A 308 10.83 6.24 -7.56
N ILE A 309 11.64 5.42 -8.20
CA ILE A 309 11.20 4.43 -9.19
C ILE A 309 11.31 3.05 -8.57
N ASP A 310 10.18 2.35 -8.51
CA ASP A 310 10.07 1.00 -8.01
C ASP A 310 9.82 0.04 -9.19
N TYR A 311 10.45 -1.14 -9.17
CA TYR A 311 10.27 -2.18 -10.18
C TYR A 311 9.77 -3.46 -9.53
N ALA A 312 8.59 -3.91 -9.95
CA ALA A 312 7.90 -5.08 -9.42
C ALA A 312 7.96 -6.25 -10.40
N GLU A 313 8.09 -7.47 -9.87
CA GLU A 313 8.12 -8.71 -10.66
C GLU A 313 7.36 -9.84 -9.95
N PRO A 314 6.52 -10.62 -10.66
CA PRO A 314 5.92 -11.82 -10.09
C PRO A 314 6.99 -12.89 -9.85
N VAL A 315 6.95 -13.57 -8.70
CA VAL A 315 7.75 -14.79 -8.52
C VAL A 315 7.01 -15.96 -9.15
N ASP A 316 5.76 -16.13 -8.77
CA ASP A 316 4.80 -17.12 -9.27
C ASP A 316 3.36 -16.59 -9.09
N ASN A 317 2.35 -17.45 -9.03
CA ASN A 317 0.94 -17.08 -8.88
C ASN A 317 0.49 -16.80 -7.43
N GLU A 318 1.36 -16.99 -6.44
CA GLU A 318 1.05 -16.75 -5.02
C GLU A 318 1.66 -15.45 -4.49
N TRP A 319 2.81 -15.03 -5.02
CA TRP A 319 3.56 -13.90 -4.48
C TRP A 319 4.47 -13.22 -5.50
N TRP A 320 4.85 -11.99 -5.17
CA TRP A 320 5.63 -11.09 -5.99
C TRP A 320 6.61 -10.30 -5.14
N ILE A 321 7.61 -9.72 -5.80
CA ILE A 321 8.65 -8.92 -5.16
C ILE A 321 8.84 -7.59 -5.86
N PHE A 322 9.44 -6.65 -5.15
CA PHE A 322 9.94 -5.42 -5.76
C PHE A 322 11.15 -4.87 -5.00
N SER A 323 11.82 -3.93 -5.64
CA SER A 323 12.75 -2.99 -5.00
C SER A 323 12.57 -1.62 -5.65
N GLY A 324 13.24 -0.60 -5.13
CA GLY A 324 13.22 0.72 -5.74
C GLY A 324 14.43 1.56 -5.35
N ILE A 325 14.66 2.59 -6.16
CA ILE A 325 15.73 3.56 -5.99
C ILE A 325 15.18 4.98 -6.12
N ILE A 326 15.90 5.98 -5.60
CA ILE A 326 15.67 7.37 -5.98
C ILE A 326 15.87 7.49 -7.49
N VAL A 327 14.93 8.17 -8.15
CA VAL A 327 15.05 8.48 -9.58
C VAL A 327 16.41 9.17 -9.83
N PRO A 328 17.27 8.64 -10.73
CA PRO A 328 18.67 9.07 -10.84
C PRO A 328 18.89 10.59 -10.91
N GLU A 329 18.02 11.29 -11.63
CA GLU A 329 18.03 12.75 -11.82
C GLU A 329 17.84 13.56 -10.52
N TYR A 330 17.23 12.93 -9.50
CA TYR A 330 16.86 13.52 -8.22
C TYR A 330 17.75 13.10 -7.05
N THR A 331 18.74 12.22 -7.27
CA THR A 331 19.67 11.74 -6.23
C THR A 331 20.37 12.86 -5.44
N ARG A 332 20.68 13.99 -6.11
CA ARG A 332 21.24 15.20 -5.48
C ARG A 332 20.32 15.85 -4.43
N ALA A 333 19.00 15.69 -4.53
CA ALA A 333 18.08 16.16 -3.49
C ALA A 333 18.34 15.45 -2.16
N GLY A 334 18.85 14.22 -2.22
CA GLY A 334 19.26 13.42 -1.06
C GLY A 334 20.30 14.07 -0.17
N THR A 335 21.16 14.92 -0.73
CA THR A 335 22.17 15.69 0.01
C THR A 335 21.72 17.13 0.29
N GLY A 336 20.46 17.46 0.00
CA GLY A 336 19.90 18.80 0.10
C GLY A 336 20.33 19.74 -1.03
N ASN A 337 20.98 19.23 -2.08
CA ASN A 337 21.31 20.01 -3.26
C ASN A 337 20.11 20.06 -4.23
N MET A 338 19.45 21.21 -4.28
CA MET A 338 18.24 21.44 -5.09
C MET A 338 18.54 22.11 -6.45
N ALA A 339 19.81 22.28 -6.83
CA ALA A 339 20.16 22.98 -8.06
C ALA A 339 19.61 22.25 -9.30
N GLY A 340 18.78 22.95 -10.08
CA GLY A 340 18.13 22.41 -11.29
C GLY A 340 16.94 21.49 -11.01
N ILE A 341 16.51 21.35 -9.76
CA ILE A 341 15.31 20.58 -9.40
C ILE A 341 14.12 21.53 -9.31
N GLN A 342 13.07 21.27 -10.09
CA GLN A 342 11.82 22.00 -10.00
C GLN A 342 11.13 21.68 -8.67
N ILE A 343 10.82 22.73 -7.90
CA ILE A 343 10.01 22.65 -6.68
C ILE A 343 8.58 23.00 -7.05
N ARG A 344 7.65 22.18 -6.60
CA ARG A 344 6.22 22.35 -6.84
C ARG A 344 5.62 23.36 -5.89
N ASN A 345 4.83 24.28 -6.43
CA ASN A 345 4.11 25.32 -5.67
C ASN A 345 2.64 24.98 -5.38
N LEU A 346 2.13 23.92 -6.00
CA LEU A 346 0.75 23.45 -5.86
C LEU A 346 0.68 22.19 -4.99
N THR A 347 -0.48 21.98 -4.39
CA THR A 347 -0.76 20.80 -3.57
C THR A 347 -1.63 19.81 -4.33
N ARG A 348 -1.66 18.56 -3.83
CA ARG A 348 -2.61 17.54 -4.33
C ARG A 348 -4.07 17.98 -4.19
N GLU A 349 -4.39 18.86 -3.23
CA GLU A 349 -5.71 19.45 -3.05
C GLU A 349 -6.08 20.38 -4.23
N ASN A 350 -5.17 21.24 -4.66
CA ASN A 350 -5.40 22.10 -5.82
C ASN A 350 -5.66 21.27 -7.08
N LEU A 351 -4.89 20.20 -7.25
CA LEU A 351 -5.01 19.25 -8.33
C LEU A 351 -6.37 18.51 -8.30
N TYR A 352 -6.74 17.97 -7.14
CA TYR A 352 -8.03 17.31 -6.91
C TYR A 352 -9.20 18.24 -7.23
N GLN A 353 -9.19 19.47 -6.71
CA GLN A 353 -10.26 20.45 -6.92
C GLN A 353 -10.43 20.79 -8.41
N ARG A 354 -9.33 21.02 -9.14
CA ARG A 354 -9.37 21.37 -10.57
C ARG A 354 -10.00 20.27 -11.41
N VAL A 355 -9.65 19.00 -11.17
CA VAL A 355 -10.26 17.89 -11.91
C VAL A 355 -11.73 17.73 -11.55
N ASN A 356 -12.10 17.86 -10.27
CA ASN A 356 -13.50 17.76 -9.85
C ASN A 356 -14.37 18.88 -10.43
N GLU A 357 -13.85 20.10 -10.52
CA GLU A 357 -14.52 21.22 -11.20
C GLU A 357 -14.81 20.88 -12.67
N ALA A 358 -13.83 20.31 -13.36
CA ALA A 358 -13.95 19.95 -14.76
C ALA A 358 -14.90 18.78 -15.01
N VAL A 359 -14.88 17.76 -14.14
CA VAL A 359 -15.84 16.65 -14.20
C VAL A 359 -17.26 17.15 -13.95
N ALA A 360 -17.49 18.02 -12.97
CA ALA A 360 -18.80 18.61 -12.71
C ALA A 360 -19.29 19.45 -13.90
N PHE A 361 -18.37 20.21 -14.54
CA PHE A 361 -18.69 20.94 -15.76
C PHE A 361 -19.10 19.98 -16.89
N ALA A 362 -18.39 18.87 -17.07
CA ALA A 362 -18.72 17.85 -18.07
C ALA A 362 -20.08 17.20 -17.85
N GLN A 363 -20.40 16.85 -16.60
CA GLN A 363 -21.69 16.29 -16.24
C GLN A 363 -22.85 17.27 -16.51
N THR A 364 -22.61 18.57 -16.37
CA THR A 364 -23.63 19.62 -16.60
C THR A 364 -23.76 20.02 -18.07
N ASN A 365 -22.65 20.06 -18.81
CA ASN A 365 -22.58 20.70 -20.14
C ASN A 365 -22.40 19.71 -21.30
N GLY A 366 -22.15 18.44 -21.00
CA GLY A 366 -21.90 17.40 -21.98
C GLY A 366 -20.47 17.43 -22.56
N LYS A 367 -20.07 16.30 -23.15
CA LYS A 367 -18.71 16.04 -23.63
C LYS A 367 -18.21 17.07 -24.64
N GLU A 368 -18.97 17.38 -25.69
CA GLU A 368 -18.53 18.27 -26.78
C GLU A 368 -18.13 19.67 -26.28
N LYS A 369 -19.00 20.29 -25.47
CA LYS A 369 -18.74 21.62 -24.91
C LYS A 369 -17.54 21.60 -23.97
N THR A 370 -17.37 20.53 -23.18
CA THR A 370 -16.20 20.36 -22.31
C THR A 370 -14.91 20.21 -23.09
N LEU A 371 -14.86 19.35 -24.10
CA LEU A 371 -13.64 19.17 -24.91
C LEU A 371 -13.23 20.47 -25.60
N LYS A 372 -14.19 21.30 -26.03
CA LYS A 372 -13.89 22.64 -26.57
C LYS A 372 -13.26 23.56 -25.52
N GLU A 373 -13.78 23.57 -24.30
CA GLU A 373 -13.25 24.38 -23.20
C GLU A 373 -11.85 23.91 -22.78
N ILE A 374 -11.61 22.60 -22.69
CA ILE A 374 -10.30 22.01 -22.40
C ILE A 374 -9.27 22.40 -23.46
N ASN A 375 -9.69 22.44 -24.72
CA ASN A 375 -8.80 22.78 -25.83
C ASN A 375 -8.39 24.26 -25.87
N ASP A 376 -9.06 25.15 -25.16
CA ASP A 376 -8.68 26.56 -25.13
C ASP A 376 -7.53 26.79 -24.13
N PRO A 377 -6.31 27.16 -24.57
CA PRO A 377 -5.20 27.47 -23.66
C PRO A 377 -5.44 28.72 -22.81
N LYS A 378 -6.48 29.51 -23.12
CA LYS A 378 -6.96 30.65 -22.31
C LYS A 378 -8.30 30.35 -21.64
N GLY A 379 -8.75 29.10 -21.74
CA GLY A 379 -10.00 28.62 -21.17
C GLY A 379 -9.94 28.55 -19.64
N ARG A 380 -11.11 28.33 -19.05
CA ARG A 380 -11.28 28.39 -17.59
C ARG A 380 -10.47 27.36 -16.80
N PHE A 381 -10.09 26.26 -17.45
CA PHE A 381 -9.39 25.16 -16.81
C PHE A 381 -7.86 25.30 -16.86
N VAL A 382 -7.34 26.45 -17.29
CA VAL A 382 -5.90 26.74 -17.31
C VAL A 382 -5.56 27.80 -16.25
N THR A 383 -4.62 27.51 -15.37
CA THR A 383 -4.09 28.47 -14.39
C THR A 383 -2.59 28.23 -14.20
N GLY A 384 -1.76 28.95 -14.95
CA GLY A 384 -0.32 28.67 -14.99
C GLY A 384 -0.07 27.27 -15.55
N ASP A 385 0.67 26.46 -14.79
CA ASP A 385 0.97 25.05 -15.05
C ASP A 385 -0.14 24.09 -14.59
N LEU A 386 -1.16 24.58 -13.87
CA LEU A 386 -2.35 23.78 -13.51
C LEU A 386 -3.38 23.82 -14.64
N PHE A 387 -3.40 22.77 -15.45
CA PHE A 387 -4.37 22.57 -16.52
C PHE A 387 -4.90 21.15 -16.56
N ILE A 388 -5.98 20.92 -17.32
CA ILE A 388 -6.60 19.60 -17.47
C ILE A 388 -6.44 19.07 -18.90
N TRP A 389 -6.47 17.75 -19.03
CA TRP A 389 -6.68 17.04 -20.29
C TRP A 389 -7.87 16.09 -20.17
N ALA A 390 -8.35 15.61 -21.30
CA ALA A 390 -9.34 14.56 -21.37
C ALA A 390 -8.83 13.41 -22.24
N SER A 391 -9.07 12.17 -21.81
CA SER A 391 -8.81 10.98 -22.63
C SER A 391 -9.95 9.96 -22.53
N SER A 392 -10.09 9.14 -23.56
CA SER A 392 -11.00 8.00 -23.55
C SER A 392 -10.47 6.88 -22.68
N ARG A 393 -11.36 5.95 -22.31
CA ARG A 393 -11.02 4.82 -21.45
C ARG A 393 -9.97 3.86 -22.03
N ASP A 394 -9.81 3.85 -23.34
CA ASP A 394 -8.83 3.04 -24.07
C ASP A 394 -7.53 3.83 -24.40
N GLY A 395 -7.36 5.03 -23.84
CA GLY A 395 -6.11 5.78 -23.90
C GLY A 395 -5.98 6.80 -25.04
N VAL A 396 -7.05 7.10 -25.78
CA VAL A 396 -7.01 8.16 -26.82
C VAL A 396 -7.09 9.53 -26.17
N LEU A 397 -6.15 10.44 -26.49
CA LEU A 397 -6.22 11.82 -26.02
C LEU A 397 -7.34 12.58 -26.77
N LEU A 398 -8.34 13.06 -26.03
CA LEU A 398 -9.53 13.72 -26.57
C LEU A 398 -9.39 15.24 -26.62
N ALA A 399 -8.73 15.83 -25.63
CA ALA A 399 -8.46 17.26 -25.57
C ALA A 399 -7.29 17.54 -24.63
N ASP A 400 -6.44 18.49 -25.02
CA ASP A 400 -5.37 19.02 -24.20
C ASP A 400 -5.11 20.48 -24.64
N PRO A 401 -4.99 21.46 -23.73
CA PRO A 401 -4.79 22.86 -24.09
C PRO A 401 -3.46 23.13 -24.80
N PHE A 402 -2.42 22.33 -24.55
CA PHE A 402 -1.05 22.59 -24.99
C PHE A 402 -0.49 21.48 -25.90
N TRP A 403 -0.71 20.21 -25.57
CA TRP A 403 -0.22 19.06 -26.34
C TRP A 403 -1.12 18.73 -27.53
N LYS A 404 -1.18 19.66 -28.49
CA LYS A 404 -2.07 19.55 -29.65
C LYS A 404 -1.76 18.38 -30.57
N SER A 405 -0.49 18.00 -30.70
CA SER A 405 -0.09 16.87 -31.55
C SER A 405 -0.53 15.52 -31.00
N GLY A 406 -0.72 15.38 -29.69
CA GLY A 406 -1.16 14.11 -29.09
C GLY A 406 -2.66 13.83 -29.27
N ILE A 407 -3.47 14.82 -29.65
CA ILE A 407 -4.93 14.68 -29.74
C ILE A 407 -5.30 13.72 -30.87
N GLY A 408 -6.11 12.71 -30.55
CA GLY A 408 -6.53 11.65 -31.47
C GLY A 408 -5.58 10.44 -31.51
N GLU A 409 -4.39 10.55 -30.93
CA GLU A 409 -3.47 9.42 -30.78
C GLU A 409 -3.82 8.58 -29.54
N ASN A 410 -3.55 7.28 -29.63
CA ASN A 410 -3.71 6.35 -28.50
C ASN A 410 -2.39 6.26 -27.73
N HIS A 411 -2.41 6.70 -26.46
CA HIS A 411 -1.27 6.73 -25.55
C HIS A 411 -1.30 5.60 -24.52
N TRP A 412 -2.06 4.52 -24.78
CA TRP A 412 -2.11 3.35 -23.90
C TRP A 412 -0.74 2.69 -23.75
N GLU A 413 0.02 2.62 -24.85
CA GLU A 413 1.37 2.04 -24.87
C GLU A 413 2.49 3.07 -24.68
N TYR A 414 2.15 4.35 -24.53
CA TYR A 414 3.13 5.39 -24.25
C TYR A 414 3.86 5.07 -22.94
N ALA A 415 5.18 5.00 -23.03
CA ALA A 415 6.06 4.78 -21.90
C ALA A 415 7.02 5.96 -21.77
N ASP A 416 7.35 6.32 -20.53
CA ASP A 416 8.41 7.30 -20.29
C ASP A 416 9.81 6.72 -20.57
N GLN A 417 10.85 7.50 -20.29
CA GLN A 417 12.24 7.12 -20.54
C GLN A 417 12.70 5.84 -19.83
N TYR A 418 12.01 5.42 -18.77
CA TYR A 418 12.33 4.22 -18.00
C TYR A 418 11.37 3.06 -18.28
N GLY A 419 10.38 3.25 -19.14
CA GLY A 419 9.44 2.21 -19.54
C GLY A 419 8.13 2.18 -18.73
N MET A 420 7.89 3.17 -17.85
CA MET A 420 6.64 3.25 -17.09
C MET A 420 5.49 3.68 -18.01
N LYS A 421 4.41 2.88 -18.04
CA LYS A 421 3.23 3.12 -18.87
C LYS A 421 2.30 4.15 -18.24
N VAL A 422 2.56 5.43 -18.53
CA VAL A 422 1.93 6.59 -17.89
C VAL A 422 0.40 6.52 -17.88
N THR A 423 -0.21 6.26 -19.05
CA THR A 423 -1.66 6.16 -19.17
C THR A 423 -2.21 4.98 -18.36
N GLN A 424 -1.60 3.80 -18.47
CA GLN A 424 -2.08 2.60 -17.78
C GLN A 424 -2.03 2.79 -16.25
N ALA A 425 -0.95 3.36 -15.73
CA ALA A 425 -0.81 3.63 -14.31
C ALA A 425 -1.86 4.61 -13.77
N GLY A 426 -2.16 5.68 -14.52
CA GLY A 426 -3.25 6.60 -14.15
C GLY A 426 -4.62 5.93 -14.16
N VAL A 427 -4.85 4.99 -15.07
CA VAL A 427 -6.11 4.25 -15.18
C VAL A 427 -6.30 3.24 -14.08
N GLN A 428 -5.25 2.47 -13.77
CA GLN A 428 -5.22 1.55 -12.64
C GLN A 428 -5.49 2.27 -11.32
N ALA A 429 -4.87 3.44 -11.11
CA ALA A 429 -5.09 4.24 -9.91
C ALA A 429 -6.57 4.66 -9.72
N MET A 430 -7.35 4.79 -10.81
CA MET A 430 -8.76 5.15 -10.74
C MET A 430 -9.70 3.97 -10.46
N GLU A 431 -9.26 2.71 -10.52
CA GLU A 431 -10.15 1.54 -10.42
C GLU A 431 -10.89 1.46 -9.07
N ASN A 432 -10.40 2.14 -8.03
CA ASN A 432 -11.05 2.27 -6.73
C ASN A 432 -11.89 3.56 -6.55
N GLY A 433 -12.13 4.32 -7.63
CA GLY A 433 -13.03 5.47 -7.69
C GLY A 433 -12.35 6.79 -8.06
N THR A 434 -11.22 7.11 -7.42
CA THR A 434 -10.38 8.28 -7.68
C THR A 434 -8.93 7.93 -7.32
N GLY A 435 -7.94 8.43 -8.08
CA GLY A 435 -6.56 7.98 -7.89
C GLY A 435 -5.50 9.01 -8.23
N PHE A 436 -4.48 9.06 -7.38
CA PHE A 436 -3.23 9.74 -7.68
C PHE A 436 -2.23 8.77 -8.29
N SER A 437 -1.50 9.22 -9.30
CA SER A 437 -0.36 8.52 -9.87
C SER A 437 0.79 9.49 -10.12
N ARG A 438 1.94 8.98 -10.54
CA ARG A 438 3.11 9.79 -10.88
C ARG A 438 3.68 9.37 -12.22
N ALA A 439 4.32 10.31 -12.88
CA ALA A 439 5.11 10.04 -14.07
C ALA A 439 6.28 11.03 -14.16
N LEU A 440 7.30 10.65 -14.94
CA LEU A 440 8.21 11.64 -15.50
C LEU A 440 7.65 12.07 -16.86
N PHE A 441 7.31 13.34 -17.00
CA PHE A 441 6.60 13.85 -18.18
C PHE A 441 7.03 15.29 -18.49
N PRO A 442 7.11 15.69 -19.77
CA PRO A 442 7.48 17.06 -20.11
C PRO A 442 6.38 18.07 -19.77
N ASP A 443 6.77 19.24 -19.26
CA ASP A 443 5.83 20.35 -19.05
C ASP A 443 5.44 21.01 -20.37
N THR A 444 4.36 20.51 -20.96
CA THR A 444 3.83 20.98 -22.24
C THR A 444 3.30 22.42 -22.18
N ALA A 445 2.87 22.92 -21.02
CA ALA A 445 2.43 24.31 -20.87
C ALA A 445 3.60 25.31 -21.02
N MET A 446 4.81 24.87 -20.66
CA MET A 446 6.04 25.64 -20.79
C MET A 446 6.83 25.34 -22.06
N ASN A 447 6.29 24.56 -23.01
CA ASN A 447 7.03 23.99 -24.15
C ASN A 447 8.28 23.21 -23.70
N GLY A 448 8.25 22.62 -22.51
CA GLY A 448 9.30 21.78 -21.98
C GLY A 448 9.47 20.51 -22.80
N THR A 449 10.71 20.03 -22.88
CA THR A 449 11.05 18.76 -23.54
C THR A 449 11.72 17.76 -22.60
N GLU A 450 12.13 18.23 -21.42
CA GLU A 450 12.73 17.38 -20.38
C GLU A 450 11.63 16.71 -19.56
N ASN A 451 11.82 15.42 -19.29
CA ASN A 451 10.95 14.67 -18.39
C ASN A 451 11.21 15.12 -16.95
N ILE A 452 10.19 15.68 -16.32
CA ILE A 452 10.23 16.09 -14.91
C ILE A 452 9.12 15.36 -14.14
N GLU A 453 9.32 15.19 -12.84
CA GLU A 453 8.29 14.62 -11.98
C GLU A 453 6.98 15.38 -12.09
N LYS A 454 5.90 14.61 -12.19
CA LYS A 454 4.53 15.07 -12.25
C LYS A 454 3.67 14.20 -11.35
N LEU A 455 3.02 14.81 -10.36
CA LEU A 455 1.90 14.20 -9.66
C LEU A 455 0.65 14.37 -10.53
N ILE A 456 -0.07 13.28 -10.73
CA ILE A 456 -1.26 13.18 -11.59
C ILE A 456 -2.46 12.82 -10.72
N TYR A 457 -3.61 13.40 -11.03
CA TYR A 457 -4.90 12.96 -10.52
C TYR A 457 -5.85 12.84 -11.70
N MET A 458 -6.61 11.75 -11.72
CA MET A 458 -7.59 11.48 -12.76
C MET A 458 -8.93 11.08 -12.14
N LYS A 459 -10.01 11.43 -12.84
CA LYS A 459 -11.36 11.06 -12.45
C LYS A 459 -12.20 10.77 -13.69
N ALA A 460 -12.95 9.67 -13.64
CA ALA A 460 -13.92 9.34 -14.67
C ALA A 460 -15.04 10.38 -14.72
N VAL A 461 -15.44 10.77 -15.94
CA VAL A 461 -16.67 11.52 -16.14
C VAL A 461 -17.86 10.56 -16.18
N ASP A 462 -17.67 9.45 -16.89
CA ASP A 462 -18.58 8.31 -17.05
C ASP A 462 -17.76 7.07 -17.48
N ASP A 463 -18.42 6.02 -17.96
CA ASP A 463 -17.77 4.75 -18.32
C ASP A 463 -16.84 4.81 -19.55
N ILE A 464 -16.90 5.88 -20.37
CA ILE A 464 -16.20 5.95 -21.67
C ILE A 464 -15.03 6.94 -21.70
N TRP A 465 -14.91 7.87 -20.76
CA TRP A 465 -13.82 8.87 -20.73
C TRP A 465 -13.59 9.48 -19.35
N TRP A 466 -12.38 10.01 -19.15
CA TRP A 466 -11.92 10.63 -17.92
C TRP A 466 -11.28 12.00 -18.19
N ILE A 467 -11.17 12.78 -17.12
CA ILE A 467 -10.44 14.04 -17.08
C ILE A 467 -9.29 13.88 -16.09
N GLY A 468 -8.12 14.34 -16.50
CA GLY A 468 -6.92 14.34 -15.69
C GLY A 468 -6.31 15.73 -15.58
N SER A 469 -5.46 15.90 -14.57
CA SER A 469 -4.59 17.07 -14.41
C SER A 469 -3.29 16.61 -13.76
N GLY A 470 -2.28 17.46 -13.76
CA GLY A 470 -1.06 17.20 -13.01
C GLY A 470 -0.32 18.47 -12.66
N ILE A 471 0.56 18.32 -11.68
CA ILE A 471 1.37 19.39 -11.12
C ILE A 471 2.82 18.95 -11.10
N TYR A 472 3.73 19.83 -11.53
CA TYR A 472 5.11 19.47 -11.81
C TYR A 472 6.07 19.84 -10.68
N GLY A 473 7.07 18.97 -10.46
CA GLY A 473 8.15 19.18 -9.51
C GLY A 473 7.91 18.57 -8.14
N ILE A 474 8.97 18.56 -7.34
CA ILE A 474 8.96 17.85 -6.06
C ILE A 474 8.45 18.74 -4.92
N ARG A 475 7.85 18.12 -3.90
CA ARG A 475 7.38 18.79 -2.69
C ARG A 475 8.55 18.96 -1.71
N VAL A 476 8.66 20.17 -1.14
CA VAL A 476 9.63 20.54 -0.11
C VAL A 476 8.92 21.33 0.98
N GLU A 477 9.18 20.98 2.24
CA GLU A 477 8.57 21.59 3.43
C GLU A 477 9.63 22.10 4.42
#